data_AF-A0A9X7JU80-F1
#
_entry.id   AF-A0A9X7JU80-F1
#
_cell.length_a   1.000
_cell.length_b   1.000
_cell.length_c   1.000
_cell.angle_alpha   90.00
_cell.angle_beta   90.00
_cell.angle_gamma   90.00
#
_symmetry.space_group_name_H-M   'P 1'
#
loop_
_entity.id
_entity.type
_entity.pdbx_description
1 polymer ?
#
loop_
_entity_poly.entity_id
_entity_poly.type
_entity_poly.pdbx_seq_one_letter_code
_entity_poly.pdbx_strand_id
1 'polypeptide(L)'
;MSNTLAARVAQRANTRATAAQPAQRPASLVQFVETMRPQIERALPGHMGGADRIARIALTELRRVEHLAECSRESFAGALMTCSALGLEPGGVSGEAYLLPFWNKRVRSYEVQLVIGYQGMIKLFWQHPLAAGLDARPVYEGDTFEYEYGLEPRLRHVPGRGPRGQATHYYAVARMANGGNAFVVLSVEDVEAIRKRSKARDSGPWQSDYDAMACKTAIRRLFKLLPKSAELARAVAHDETVRRDASPEGLDMPGEYIEGEIVEQSAHQGGEQITVENVPEESAGWPDAAVSAAG
;
A
#
# COMPACT_ATOMS: atom_id res chain seq x y z
N MET A 1 47.99 -53.68 35.79
CA MET A 1 48.59 -52.56 35.04
C MET A 1 47.63 -51.39 35.13
N SER A 2 48.07 -50.31 35.78
CA SER A 2 47.28 -49.13 36.11
C SER A 2 46.94 -48.31 34.85
N ASN A 3 45.64 -48.15 34.57
CA ASN A 3 45.16 -47.23 33.55
C ASN A 3 45.19 -45.81 34.14
N THR A 4 46.22 -45.05 33.84
CA THR A 4 46.42 -43.68 34.31
C THR A 4 45.37 -42.74 33.71
N LEU A 5 44.80 -41.90 34.57
CA LEU A 5 43.89 -40.80 34.24
C LEU A 5 44.42 -39.90 33.10
N ALA A 6 45.75 -39.85 32.93
CA ALA A 6 46.45 -39.12 31.88
C ALA A 6 46.10 -39.59 30.45
N ALA A 7 45.84 -40.88 30.23
CA ALA A 7 45.51 -41.40 28.89
C ALA A 7 44.11 -40.98 28.42
N ARG A 8 43.16 -40.82 29.36
CA ARG A 8 41.80 -40.33 29.06
C ARG A 8 41.74 -38.82 28.82
N VAL A 9 42.68 -38.06 29.38
CA VAL A 9 42.82 -36.62 29.14
C VAL A 9 43.46 -36.35 27.77
N ALA A 10 44.44 -37.16 27.36
CA ALA A 10 45.07 -37.05 26.04
C ALA A 10 44.10 -37.33 24.88
N GLN A 11 43.15 -38.25 25.05
CA GLN A 11 42.15 -38.58 24.02
C GLN A 11 41.02 -37.54 23.90
N ARG A 12 40.75 -36.76 24.96
CA ARG A 12 39.82 -35.61 24.92
C ARG A 12 40.42 -34.34 24.32
N ALA A 13 41.75 -34.25 24.24
CA ALA A 13 42.44 -33.09 23.68
C ALA A 13 42.45 -33.07 22.14
N ASN A 14 42.14 -34.18 21.47
CA ASN A 14 42.26 -34.31 20.01
C ASN A 14 40.92 -34.26 19.24
N THR A 15 39.84 -33.84 19.88
CA THR A 15 38.51 -33.62 19.26
C THR A 15 38.10 -32.14 19.26
N ARG A 16 39.06 -31.23 19.04
CA ARG A 16 38.74 -29.81 18.87
C ARG A 16 39.27 -29.29 17.53
N ALA A 17 38.34 -28.68 16.79
CA ALA A 17 38.50 -27.94 15.55
C ALA A 17 38.53 -28.75 14.25
N THR A 18 37.43 -29.44 13.94
CA THR A 18 36.90 -29.30 12.57
C THR A 18 36.46 -27.84 12.45
N ALA A 19 37.23 -27.04 11.71
CA ALA A 19 36.88 -25.65 11.44
C ALA A 19 35.47 -25.64 10.82
N ALA A 20 34.50 -25.10 11.56
CA ALA A 20 33.24 -24.69 10.96
C ALA A 20 33.59 -23.69 9.87
N GLN A 21 33.25 -24.03 8.61
CA GLN A 21 33.29 -23.06 7.52
C GLN A 21 32.61 -21.77 8.01
N PRO A 22 33.17 -20.59 7.73
CA PRO A 22 32.50 -19.36 8.11
C PRO A 22 31.09 -19.42 7.53
N ALA A 23 30.08 -19.43 8.40
CA ALA A 23 28.69 -19.35 7.97
C ALA A 23 28.61 -18.18 6.99
N GLN A 24 28.29 -18.47 5.72
CA GLN A 24 28.15 -17.44 4.71
C GLN A 24 27.22 -16.38 5.30
N ARG A 25 27.69 -15.13 5.42
CA ARG A 25 26.83 -14.04 5.86
C ARG A 25 25.57 -14.12 5.00
N PRO A 26 24.37 -14.09 5.59
CA PRO A 26 23.14 -14.12 4.80
C PRO A 26 23.26 -13.02 3.75
N ALA A 27 23.03 -13.39 2.49
CA ALA A 27 23.12 -12.46 1.36
C ALA A 27 22.33 -11.20 1.70
N SER A 28 22.93 -10.03 1.47
CA SER A 28 22.25 -8.75 1.74
C SER A 28 20.95 -8.68 0.94
N LEU A 29 19.96 -7.89 1.39
CA LEU A 29 18.72 -7.71 0.62
C LEU A 29 19.00 -7.25 -0.82
N VAL A 30 20.07 -6.49 -1.04
CA VAL A 30 20.57 -6.12 -2.37
C VAL A 30 20.89 -7.34 -3.24
N GLN A 31 21.69 -8.28 -2.74
CA GLN A 31 22.00 -9.53 -3.46
C GLN A 31 20.76 -10.41 -3.61
N PHE A 32 19.87 -10.37 -2.63
CA PHE A 32 18.66 -11.18 -2.65
C PHE A 32 17.68 -10.72 -3.74
N VAL A 33 17.50 -9.41 -3.95
CA VAL A 33 16.66 -8.87 -5.05
C VAL A 33 17.09 -9.44 -6.41
N GLU A 34 18.41 -9.55 -6.66
CA GLU A 34 18.95 -10.13 -7.90
C GLU A 34 18.50 -11.58 -8.10
N THR A 35 18.46 -12.37 -7.02
CA THR A 35 18.02 -13.77 -7.08
C THR A 35 16.52 -13.94 -7.27
N MET A 36 15.72 -12.91 -7.02
CA MET A 36 14.25 -12.96 -7.15
C MET A 36 13.74 -12.53 -8.52
N ARG A 37 14.59 -12.04 -9.43
CA ARG A 37 14.15 -11.54 -10.76
C ARG A 37 13.24 -12.55 -11.50
N PRO A 38 13.55 -13.87 -11.56
CA PRO A 38 12.67 -14.82 -12.24
C PRO A 38 11.28 -14.95 -11.60
N GLN A 39 11.18 -14.83 -10.28
CA GLN A 39 9.92 -14.89 -9.55
C GLN A 39 9.11 -13.62 -9.77
N ILE A 40 9.77 -12.45 -9.69
CA ILE A 40 9.16 -11.15 -9.99
C ILE A 40 8.58 -11.16 -11.41
N GLU A 41 9.34 -11.64 -12.39
CA GLU A 41 8.89 -11.70 -13.79
C GLU A 41 7.62 -12.54 -13.96
N ARG A 42 7.54 -13.69 -13.29
CA ARG A 42 6.35 -14.56 -13.33
C ARG A 42 5.13 -13.94 -12.67
N ALA A 43 5.32 -13.09 -11.67
CA ALA A 43 4.23 -12.45 -10.94
C ALA A 43 3.73 -11.17 -11.62
N LEU A 44 4.56 -10.52 -12.44
CA LEU A 44 4.21 -9.23 -13.03
C LEU A 44 3.13 -9.34 -14.11
N PRO A 45 2.12 -8.45 -14.09
CA PRO A 45 1.28 -8.22 -15.25
C PRO A 45 2.12 -7.76 -16.45
N GLY A 46 1.81 -8.26 -17.65
CA GLY A 46 2.64 -8.04 -18.86
C GLY A 46 2.85 -6.58 -19.28
N HIS A 47 2.06 -5.63 -18.76
CA HIS A 47 2.19 -4.20 -19.07
C HIS A 47 3.17 -3.42 -18.17
N MET A 48 3.78 -4.06 -17.15
CA MET A 48 4.52 -3.35 -16.08
C MET A 48 6.02 -3.07 -16.35
N GLY A 49 6.50 -3.32 -17.56
CA GLY A 49 7.88 -2.98 -17.96
C GLY A 49 8.98 -3.92 -17.41
N GLY A 50 8.60 -5.11 -16.93
CA GLY A 50 9.50 -6.24 -16.62
C GLY A 50 10.16 -6.21 -15.23
N ALA A 51 10.67 -7.37 -14.81
CA ALA A 51 11.29 -7.57 -13.50
C ALA A 51 12.53 -6.69 -13.25
N ASP A 52 13.25 -6.31 -14.30
CA ASP A 52 14.45 -5.48 -14.17
C ASP A 52 14.15 -4.09 -13.64
N ARG A 53 13.01 -3.52 -14.06
CA ARG A 53 12.55 -2.22 -13.58
C ARG A 53 12.17 -2.30 -12.10
N ILE A 54 11.38 -3.31 -11.74
CA ILE A 54 10.92 -3.53 -10.36
C ILE A 54 12.09 -3.80 -9.41
N ALA A 55 13.04 -4.65 -9.82
CA ALA A 55 14.25 -4.91 -9.06
C ALA A 55 15.07 -3.62 -8.83
N ARG A 56 15.22 -2.78 -9.86
CA ARG A 56 15.94 -1.50 -9.73
C ARG A 56 15.26 -0.55 -8.74
N ILE A 57 13.94 -0.46 -8.78
CA ILE A 57 13.18 0.39 -7.85
C ILE A 57 13.31 -0.15 -6.43
N ALA A 58 13.17 -1.45 -6.23
CA ALA A 58 13.35 -2.08 -4.92
C ALA A 58 14.77 -1.84 -4.34
N LEU A 59 15.81 -1.91 -5.18
CA LEU A 59 17.18 -1.56 -4.80
C LEU A 59 17.34 -0.08 -4.42
N THR A 60 16.62 0.82 -5.08
CA THR A 60 16.57 2.25 -4.71
C THR A 60 15.90 2.44 -3.36
N GLU A 61 14.75 1.79 -3.12
CA GLU A 61 14.03 1.89 -1.85
C GLU A 61 14.85 1.35 -0.67
N LEU A 62 15.60 0.26 -0.86
CA LEU A 62 16.54 -0.27 0.16
C LEU A 62 17.59 0.75 0.60
N ARG A 63 17.93 1.73 -0.25
CA ARG A 63 18.89 2.80 0.07
C ARG A 63 18.20 4.04 0.63
N ARG A 64 16.96 4.30 0.19
CA ARG A 64 16.20 5.52 0.51
C ARG A 64 15.47 5.41 1.84
N VAL A 65 14.91 4.23 2.13
CA VAL A 65 14.09 3.99 3.32
C VAL A 65 14.96 3.50 4.46
N GLU A 66 15.02 4.28 5.54
CA GLU A 66 15.73 3.95 6.77
C GLU A 66 15.26 2.60 7.34
N HIS A 67 16.19 1.76 7.80
CA HIS A 67 15.96 0.40 8.31
C HIS A 67 15.33 -0.62 7.33
N LEU A 68 14.99 -0.26 6.10
CA LEU A 68 14.45 -1.25 5.14
C LEU A 68 15.48 -2.33 4.80
N ALA A 69 16.76 -1.96 4.70
CA ALA A 69 17.86 -2.90 4.48
C ALA A 69 18.10 -3.89 5.65
N GLU A 70 17.56 -3.59 6.83
CA GLU A 70 17.68 -4.42 8.05
C GLU A 70 16.51 -5.39 8.23
N CYS A 71 15.47 -5.27 7.39
CA CYS A 71 14.32 -6.16 7.45
C CYS A 71 14.66 -7.60 7.08
N SER A 72 13.84 -8.54 7.54
CA SER A 72 13.98 -9.95 7.16
C SER A 72 13.79 -10.16 5.64
N ARG A 73 14.52 -11.13 5.07
CA ARG A 73 14.43 -11.49 3.65
C ARG A 73 13.02 -11.95 3.30
N GLU A 74 12.40 -12.68 4.21
CA GLU A 74 11.08 -13.27 4.08
C GLU A 74 10.00 -12.18 3.98
N SER A 75 10.00 -11.21 4.89
CA SER A 75 9.02 -10.10 4.86
C SER A 75 9.23 -9.19 3.64
N PHE A 76 10.48 -8.92 3.27
CA PHE A 76 10.80 -8.14 2.08
C PHE A 76 10.34 -8.84 0.80
N ALA A 77 10.61 -10.15 0.66
CA ALA A 77 10.16 -10.93 -0.48
C ALA A 77 8.63 -10.97 -0.58
N GLY A 78 7.94 -11.27 0.52
CA GLY A 78 6.48 -11.33 0.52
C GLY A 78 5.84 -10.01 0.13
N ALA A 79 6.35 -8.88 0.62
CA ALA A 79 5.86 -7.55 0.24
C ALA A 79 6.16 -7.23 -1.24
N LEU A 80 7.39 -7.44 -1.71
CA LEU A 80 7.77 -7.14 -3.11
C LEU A 80 7.02 -8.02 -4.11
N MET A 81 6.84 -9.30 -3.80
CA MET A 81 6.07 -10.23 -4.64
C MET A 81 4.58 -9.87 -4.66
N THR A 82 4.02 -9.40 -3.54
CA THR A 82 2.64 -8.91 -3.48
C THR A 82 2.46 -7.66 -4.35
N CYS A 83 3.37 -6.68 -4.27
CA CYS A 83 3.34 -5.52 -5.18
C CYS A 83 3.39 -5.96 -6.64
N SER A 84 4.32 -6.88 -6.97
CA SER A 84 4.50 -7.36 -8.33
C SER A 84 3.24 -8.05 -8.86
N ALA A 85 2.62 -8.92 -8.07
CA ALA A 85 1.38 -9.62 -8.43
C ALA A 85 0.18 -8.69 -8.60
N LEU A 86 0.11 -7.62 -7.81
CA LEU A 86 -0.93 -6.59 -7.92
C LEU A 86 -0.67 -5.58 -9.05
N GLY A 87 0.48 -5.67 -9.73
CA GLY A 87 0.87 -4.66 -10.72
C GLY A 87 1.09 -3.28 -10.09
N LEU A 88 1.54 -3.23 -8.83
CA LEU A 88 1.85 -1.99 -8.12
C LEU A 88 3.36 -1.78 -8.07
N GLU A 89 3.79 -0.54 -8.33
CA GLU A 89 5.17 -0.14 -8.22
C GLU A 89 5.58 0.00 -6.74
N PRO A 90 6.59 -0.77 -6.28
CA PRO A 90 7.05 -0.74 -4.89
C PRO A 90 7.96 0.46 -4.70
N GLY A 91 7.43 1.58 -4.22
CA GLY A 91 8.23 2.74 -3.88
C GLY A 91 7.40 4.01 -3.74
N GLY A 92 7.87 4.92 -2.90
CA GLY A 92 7.08 6.12 -2.58
C GLY A 92 6.95 7.14 -3.71
N VAL A 93 7.73 7.01 -4.80
CA VAL A 93 7.75 7.97 -5.91
C VAL A 93 6.47 7.91 -6.75
N SER A 94 5.98 6.71 -7.09
CA SER A 94 4.72 6.54 -7.82
C SER A 94 3.49 6.73 -6.92
N GLY A 95 3.67 6.62 -5.60
CA GLY A 95 2.59 6.62 -4.63
C GLY A 95 1.67 5.39 -4.71
N GLU A 96 2.08 4.33 -5.42
CA GLU A 96 1.28 3.13 -5.63
C GLU A 96 1.35 2.15 -4.45
N ALA A 97 2.56 1.85 -3.98
CA ALA A 97 2.79 0.97 -2.83
C ALA A 97 4.06 1.37 -2.08
N TYR A 98 4.05 1.20 -0.77
CA TYR A 98 5.15 1.55 0.13
C TYR A 98 5.62 0.30 0.87
N LEU A 99 6.93 0.07 0.84
CA LEU A 99 7.60 -0.97 1.63
C LEU A 99 8.13 -0.31 2.90
N LEU A 100 7.40 -0.47 4.02
CA LEU A 100 7.71 0.24 5.26
C LEU A 100 8.28 -0.73 6.30
N PRO A 101 9.45 -0.41 6.89
CA PRO A 101 9.98 -1.17 8.00
C PRO A 101 9.15 -0.92 9.26
N PHE A 102 8.74 -2.00 9.90
CA PHE A 102 8.07 -2.01 11.19
C PHE A 102 8.88 -2.81 12.20
N TRP A 103 9.11 -2.22 13.37
CA TRP A 103 9.75 -2.94 14.46
C TRP A 103 8.76 -3.95 15.06
N ASN A 104 9.03 -5.25 14.88
CA ASN A 104 8.23 -6.31 15.46
C ASN A 104 8.80 -6.73 16.82
N LYS A 105 8.13 -6.34 17.91
CA LYS A 105 8.57 -6.62 19.28
C LYS A 105 8.64 -8.12 19.61
N ARG A 106 7.82 -8.96 18.94
CA ARG A 106 7.77 -10.42 19.20
C ARG A 106 9.03 -11.12 18.72
N VAL A 107 9.48 -10.79 17.51
CA VAL A 107 10.70 -11.38 16.90
C VAL A 107 11.94 -10.51 17.08
N ARG A 108 11.78 -9.30 17.62
CA ARG A 108 12.85 -8.32 17.89
C ARG A 108 13.68 -8.00 16.64
N SER A 109 13.00 -7.81 15.52
CA SER A 109 13.59 -7.44 14.24
C SER A 109 12.66 -6.51 13.46
N TYR A 110 13.22 -5.81 12.47
CA TYR A 110 12.43 -5.10 11.48
C TYR A 110 11.80 -6.07 10.48
N GLU A 111 10.55 -5.81 10.14
CA GLU A 111 9.75 -6.55 9.17
C GLU A 111 9.16 -5.57 8.15
N VAL A 112 9.06 -5.97 6.89
CA VAL A 112 8.44 -5.12 5.86
C VAL A 112 6.93 -5.27 5.91
N GLN A 113 6.25 -4.17 6.22
CA GLN A 113 4.81 -4.03 6.04
C GLN A 113 4.53 -3.37 4.69
N LEU A 114 3.67 -4.01 3.90
CA LEU A 114 3.17 -3.44 2.66
C LEU A 114 2.05 -2.45 2.98
N VAL A 115 2.19 -1.20 2.53
CA VAL A 115 1.11 -0.22 2.58
C VAL A 115 0.75 0.18 1.16
N ILE A 116 -0.48 -0.06 0.76
CA ILE A 116 -0.98 0.32 -0.56
C ILE A 116 -1.33 1.80 -0.53
N GLY A 117 -0.68 2.53 -1.43
CA GLY A 117 -0.90 3.95 -1.61
C GLY A 117 -2.21 4.24 -2.33
N TYR A 118 -2.66 5.48 -2.22
CA TYR A 118 -3.94 5.87 -2.80
C TYR A 118 -3.90 5.83 -4.34
N GLN A 119 -2.76 6.16 -4.96
CA GLN A 119 -2.58 6.01 -6.41
C GLN A 119 -2.66 4.53 -6.82
N GLY A 120 -2.15 3.63 -5.98
CA GLY A 120 -2.27 2.18 -6.21
C GLY A 120 -3.72 1.71 -6.12
N MET A 121 -4.48 2.21 -5.14
CA MET A 121 -5.92 1.95 -5.06
C MET A 121 -6.66 2.48 -6.30
N ILE A 122 -6.41 3.71 -6.72
CA ILE A 122 -7.01 4.31 -7.92
C ILE A 122 -6.68 3.47 -9.16
N LYS A 123 -5.41 3.07 -9.33
CA LYS A 123 -4.97 2.21 -10.43
C LYS A 123 -5.71 0.88 -10.44
N LEU A 124 -5.79 0.20 -9.31
CA LEU A 124 -6.53 -1.07 -9.16
C LEU A 124 -8.02 -0.91 -9.46
N PHE A 125 -8.62 0.21 -9.06
CA PHE A 125 -10.01 0.52 -9.43
C PHE A 125 -10.17 0.63 -10.94
N TRP A 126 -9.33 1.41 -11.61
CA TRP A 126 -9.45 1.59 -13.07
C TRP A 126 -9.11 0.34 -13.89
N GLN A 127 -8.41 -0.63 -13.33
CA GLN A 127 -8.22 -1.94 -13.94
C GLN A 127 -9.47 -2.84 -13.86
N HIS A 128 -10.44 -2.50 -13.00
CA HIS A 128 -11.68 -3.26 -12.86
C HIS A 128 -12.59 -3.07 -14.09
N PRO A 129 -13.12 -4.13 -14.73
CA PRO A 129 -13.94 -4.01 -15.95
C PRO A 129 -15.21 -3.17 -15.79
N LEU A 130 -15.75 -3.11 -14.57
CA LEU A 130 -16.91 -2.28 -14.24
C LEU A 130 -16.57 -0.84 -13.84
N ALA A 131 -15.32 -0.42 -13.77
CA ALA A 131 -14.99 0.95 -13.35
C ALA A 131 -15.47 1.98 -14.39
N ALA A 132 -16.22 2.99 -13.92
CA ALA A 132 -16.74 4.06 -14.77
C ALA A 132 -16.42 5.46 -14.25
N GLY A 133 -16.28 5.63 -12.94
CA GLY A 133 -15.89 6.91 -12.37
C GLY A 133 -15.47 6.79 -10.91
N LEU A 134 -14.49 7.58 -10.51
CA LEU A 134 -14.04 7.73 -9.14
C LEU A 134 -13.70 9.20 -8.91
N ASP A 135 -14.24 9.79 -7.86
CA ASP A 135 -13.93 11.17 -7.47
C ASP A 135 -13.92 11.26 -5.94
N ALA A 136 -13.11 12.17 -5.40
CA ALA A 136 -13.11 12.50 -3.98
C ALA A 136 -12.85 13.99 -3.80
N ARG A 137 -13.69 14.67 -3.02
CA ARG A 137 -13.62 16.12 -2.86
C ARG A 137 -13.86 16.57 -1.42
N PRO A 138 -13.21 17.66 -1.01
CA PRO A 138 -13.65 18.45 0.13
C PRO A 138 -14.96 19.18 -0.21
N VAL A 139 -15.74 19.45 0.83
CA VAL A 139 -16.92 20.32 0.82
C VAL A 139 -16.63 21.47 1.77
N TYR A 140 -16.75 22.69 1.29
CA TYR A 140 -16.46 23.90 2.05
C TYR A 140 -17.73 24.62 2.51
N GLU A 141 -17.60 25.45 3.53
CA GLU A 141 -18.63 26.42 3.89
C GLU A 141 -19.02 27.27 2.67
N GLY A 142 -20.32 27.37 2.40
CA GLY A 142 -20.87 28.04 1.22
C GLY A 142 -21.18 27.12 0.04
N ASP A 143 -20.75 25.85 0.08
CA ASP A 143 -21.17 24.84 -0.89
C ASP A 143 -22.61 24.37 -0.59
N THR A 144 -23.34 23.99 -1.64
CA THR A 144 -24.61 23.26 -1.45
C THR A 144 -24.30 21.77 -1.45
N PHE A 145 -24.44 21.14 -0.27
CA PHE A 145 -24.11 19.73 -0.08
C PHE A 145 -25.27 18.99 0.61
N GLU A 146 -25.81 18.00 -0.09
CA GLU A 146 -26.94 17.19 0.35
C GLU A 146 -26.58 15.72 0.11
N TYR A 147 -26.83 14.87 1.11
CA TYR A 147 -26.68 13.43 0.94
C TYR A 147 -27.74 12.68 1.74
N GLU A 148 -28.16 11.54 1.21
CA GLU A 148 -29.14 10.66 1.81
C GLU A 148 -28.64 9.23 1.71
N TYR A 149 -28.67 8.53 2.85
CA TYR A 149 -28.48 7.08 2.90
C TYR A 149 -29.84 6.40 2.90
N GLY A 150 -29.94 5.22 2.30
CA GLY A 150 -31.20 4.49 2.21
C GLY A 150 -31.13 3.45 1.09
N LEU A 151 -32.30 2.94 0.67
CA LEU A 151 -32.40 2.02 -0.45
C LEU A 151 -32.01 2.69 -1.78
N GLU A 152 -32.21 4.00 -1.88
CA GLU A 152 -31.81 4.83 -3.02
C GLU A 152 -30.87 5.95 -2.54
N PRO A 153 -29.57 5.65 -2.35
CA PRO A 153 -28.63 6.62 -1.84
C PRO A 153 -28.41 7.78 -2.84
N ARG A 154 -28.36 9.02 -2.35
CA ARG A 154 -28.16 10.23 -3.16
C ARG A 154 -27.05 11.08 -2.57
N LEU A 155 -26.26 11.70 -3.45
CA LEU A 155 -25.27 12.71 -3.08
C LEU A 155 -25.29 13.81 -4.13
N ARG A 156 -25.45 15.04 -3.68
CA ARG A 156 -25.41 16.24 -4.50
C ARG A 156 -24.44 17.23 -3.89
N HIS A 157 -23.45 17.62 -4.69
CA HIS A 157 -22.49 18.64 -4.33
C HIS A 157 -22.43 19.70 -5.44
N VAL A 158 -22.71 20.94 -5.07
CA VAL A 158 -22.55 22.11 -5.95
C VAL A 158 -21.61 23.10 -5.26
N PRO A 159 -20.39 23.28 -5.77
CA PRO A 159 -19.45 24.24 -5.19
C PRO A 159 -20.01 25.66 -5.23
N GLY A 160 -19.80 26.40 -4.14
CA GLY A 160 -20.06 27.81 -4.07
C GLY A 160 -19.18 28.59 -5.05
N ARG A 161 -19.66 29.74 -5.51
CA ARG A 161 -18.89 30.65 -6.39
C ARG A 161 -18.08 31.70 -5.63
N GLY A 162 -18.26 31.76 -4.30
CA GLY A 162 -17.59 32.73 -3.42
C GLY A 162 -16.22 32.27 -2.94
N PRO A 163 -15.58 33.03 -2.03
CA PRO A 163 -14.37 32.59 -1.35
C PRO A 163 -14.62 31.26 -0.63
N ARG A 164 -13.69 30.32 -0.75
CA ARG A 164 -13.78 29.03 -0.03
C ARG A 164 -13.65 29.28 1.47
N GLY A 165 -14.64 28.84 2.24
CA GLY A 165 -14.57 28.84 3.70
C GLY A 165 -13.87 27.59 4.25
N GLN A 166 -14.16 27.23 5.50
CA GLN A 166 -13.58 26.03 6.10
C GLN A 166 -14.16 24.75 5.49
N ALA A 167 -13.37 23.68 5.43
CA ALA A 167 -13.90 22.37 5.05
C ALA A 167 -14.89 21.88 6.11
N THR A 168 -16.02 21.33 5.69
CA THR A 168 -17.08 20.79 6.56
C THR A 168 -17.17 19.28 6.44
N HIS A 169 -17.00 18.76 5.21
CA HIS A 169 -17.08 17.33 4.90
C HIS A 169 -16.07 16.97 3.82
N TYR A 170 -15.79 15.68 3.71
CA TYR A 170 -15.05 15.07 2.62
C TYR A 170 -15.85 13.88 2.13
N TYR A 171 -15.95 13.72 0.82
CA TYR A 171 -16.63 12.55 0.26
C TYR A 171 -15.80 11.90 -0.84
N ALA A 172 -16.09 10.63 -1.07
CA ALA A 172 -15.63 9.89 -2.24
C ALA A 172 -16.83 9.20 -2.89
N VAL A 173 -16.89 9.22 -4.23
CA VAL A 173 -17.92 8.54 -5.05
C VAL A 173 -17.26 7.59 -6.02
N ALA A 174 -17.90 6.44 -6.25
CA ALA A 174 -17.56 5.53 -7.34
C ALA A 174 -18.82 5.21 -8.16
N ARG A 175 -18.64 5.15 -9.48
CA ARG A 175 -19.65 4.77 -10.46
C ARG A 175 -19.17 3.54 -11.21
N MET A 176 -20.10 2.63 -11.47
CA MET A 176 -19.86 1.40 -12.20
C MET A 176 -20.59 1.40 -13.54
N ALA A 177 -20.00 0.74 -14.53
CA ALA A 177 -20.55 0.65 -15.89
C ALA A 177 -21.91 -0.08 -15.93
N ASN A 178 -22.23 -0.89 -14.92
CA ASN A 178 -23.52 -1.57 -14.77
C ASN A 178 -24.58 -0.72 -14.05
N GLY A 179 -24.31 0.56 -13.78
CA GLY A 179 -25.23 1.47 -13.07
C GLY A 179 -25.12 1.44 -11.54
N GLY A 180 -24.26 0.57 -10.97
CA GLY A 180 -23.99 0.55 -9.54
C GLY A 180 -23.21 1.79 -9.09
N ASN A 181 -23.62 2.39 -7.99
CA ASN A 181 -22.94 3.56 -7.41
C ASN A 181 -22.69 3.33 -5.92
N ALA A 182 -21.60 3.88 -5.40
CA ALA A 182 -21.31 3.91 -3.97
C ALA A 182 -20.67 5.24 -3.61
N PHE A 183 -20.96 5.73 -2.40
CA PHE A 183 -20.27 6.89 -1.86
C PHE A 183 -20.04 6.75 -0.36
N VAL A 184 -19.05 7.50 0.12
CA VAL A 184 -18.78 7.69 1.54
C VAL A 184 -18.68 9.18 1.79
N VAL A 185 -19.30 9.65 2.87
CA VAL A 185 -19.13 11.01 3.40
C VAL A 185 -18.48 10.90 4.77
N LEU A 186 -17.55 11.80 5.07
CA LEU A 186 -16.89 11.97 6.35
C LEU A 186 -17.01 13.43 6.76
N SER A 187 -17.41 13.67 8.01
CA SER A 187 -17.25 15.01 8.58
C SER A 187 -15.78 15.29 8.91
N VAL A 188 -15.43 16.55 9.18
CA VAL A 188 -14.10 16.89 9.70
C VAL A 188 -13.79 16.11 10.99
N GLU A 189 -14.78 15.92 11.86
CA GLU A 189 -14.61 15.16 13.11
C GLU A 189 -14.31 13.68 12.86
N ASP A 190 -14.96 13.06 11.85
CA ASP A 190 -14.65 11.70 11.44
C ASP A 190 -13.20 11.56 10.98
N VAL A 191 -12.74 12.52 10.17
CA VAL A 191 -11.36 12.56 9.68
C VAL A 191 -10.39 12.75 10.84
N GLU A 192 -10.66 13.67 11.76
CA GLU A 192 -9.84 13.88 12.97
C GLU A 192 -9.79 12.63 13.86
N ALA A 193 -10.90 11.91 14.02
CA ALA A 193 -10.94 10.66 14.78
C ALA A 193 -10.07 9.57 14.13
N ILE A 194 -9.97 9.54 12.79
CA ILE A 194 -9.07 8.64 12.07
C ILE A 194 -7.62 9.12 12.20
N ARG A 195 -7.37 10.42 12.01
CA ARG A 195 -6.05 11.04 12.15
C ARG A 195 -5.47 10.75 13.52
N LYS A 196 -6.23 10.90 14.61
CA LYS A 196 -5.78 10.62 15.99
C LYS A 196 -5.30 9.19 16.23
N ARG A 197 -5.79 8.22 15.44
CA ARG A 197 -5.34 6.81 15.49
C ARG A 197 -4.09 6.57 14.65
N SER A 198 -3.76 7.48 13.74
CA SER A 198 -2.52 7.43 12.96
C SER A 198 -1.32 7.73 13.83
N LYS A 199 -0.23 6.99 13.62
CA LYS A 199 1.06 7.27 14.26
C LYS A 199 1.70 8.55 13.70
N ALA A 200 1.47 8.85 12.43
CA ALA A 200 1.93 10.07 11.76
C ALA A 200 0.92 11.22 11.87
N ARG A 201 0.12 11.28 12.94
CA ARG A 201 -0.95 12.28 13.07
C ARG A 201 -0.41 13.71 13.10
N ASP A 202 0.75 13.90 13.74
CA ASP A 202 1.36 15.20 14.00
C ASP A 202 2.59 15.42 13.10
N SER A 203 2.73 14.68 12.00
CA SER A 203 3.88 14.76 11.09
C SER A 203 3.49 14.49 9.63
N GLY A 204 4.29 15.03 8.70
CA GLY A 204 4.13 14.76 7.28
C GLY A 204 2.86 15.33 6.65
N PRO A 205 2.24 14.62 5.68
CA PRO A 205 1.14 15.14 4.86
C PRO A 205 -0.11 15.59 5.63
N TRP A 206 -0.31 15.14 6.87
CA TRP A 206 -1.41 15.63 7.70
C TRP A 206 -1.26 17.10 8.11
N GLN A 207 -0.05 17.66 8.05
CA GLN A 207 0.20 19.08 8.30
C GLN A 207 0.22 19.91 7.01
N SER A 208 0.87 19.41 5.95
CA SER A 208 1.04 20.15 4.70
C SER A 208 -0.15 20.03 3.74
N ASP A 209 -0.83 18.88 3.74
CA ASP A 209 -1.81 18.48 2.72
C ASP A 209 -3.05 17.81 3.35
N TYR A 210 -3.63 18.47 4.37
CA TYR A 210 -4.73 17.93 5.16
C TYR A 210 -5.92 17.45 4.31
N ASP A 211 -6.41 18.30 3.40
CA ASP A 211 -7.57 17.99 2.56
C ASP A 211 -7.32 16.77 1.65
N ALA A 212 -6.10 16.63 1.13
CA ALA A 212 -5.69 15.47 0.34
C ALA A 212 -5.69 14.20 1.19
N MET A 213 -5.22 14.27 2.43
CA MET A 213 -5.24 13.15 3.38
C MET A 213 -6.64 12.76 3.81
N ALA A 214 -7.53 13.73 3.98
CA ALA A 214 -8.95 13.51 4.24
C ALA A 214 -9.65 12.83 3.06
N CYS A 215 -9.43 13.32 1.83
CA CYS A 215 -9.95 12.69 0.62
C CYS A 215 -9.41 11.26 0.42
N LYS A 216 -8.11 11.04 0.65
CA LYS A 216 -7.50 9.70 0.67
C LYS A 216 -8.20 8.77 1.67
N THR A 217 -8.57 9.31 2.83
CA THR A 217 -9.28 8.56 3.87
C THR A 217 -10.70 8.18 3.42
N ALA A 218 -11.41 9.09 2.74
CA ALA A 218 -12.71 8.80 2.13
C ALA A 218 -12.61 7.72 1.05
N ILE A 219 -11.61 7.80 0.15
CA ILE A 219 -11.32 6.78 -0.87
C ILE A 219 -11.08 5.41 -0.20
N ARG A 220 -10.22 5.35 0.82
CA ARG A 220 -9.93 4.10 1.53
C ARG A 220 -11.18 3.45 2.14
N ARG A 221 -12.12 4.25 2.65
CA ARG A 221 -13.41 3.73 3.15
C ARG A 221 -14.31 3.28 2.01
N LEU A 222 -14.39 4.05 0.94
CA LEU A 222 -15.21 3.73 -0.25
C LEU A 222 -14.82 2.38 -0.84
N PHE A 223 -13.53 2.09 -0.96
CA PHE A 223 -13.01 0.83 -1.51
C PHE A 223 -13.44 -0.42 -0.73
N LYS A 224 -13.87 -0.27 0.53
CA LYS A 224 -14.43 -1.38 1.32
C LYS A 224 -15.84 -1.77 0.86
N LEU A 225 -16.55 -0.86 0.18
CA LEU A 225 -17.92 -1.03 -0.29
C LEU A 225 -18.00 -1.52 -1.75
N LEU A 226 -16.95 -1.32 -2.53
CA LEU A 226 -16.95 -1.66 -3.96
C LEU A 226 -16.86 -3.17 -4.17
N PRO A 227 -17.49 -3.71 -5.24
CA PRO A 227 -17.18 -5.03 -5.75
C PRO A 227 -15.67 -5.11 -5.97
N LYS A 228 -15.06 -6.09 -5.31
CA LYS A 228 -13.62 -6.26 -5.39
C LYS A 228 -13.34 -7.21 -6.56
N SER A 229 -12.55 -6.77 -7.53
CA SER A 229 -11.83 -7.73 -8.36
C SER A 229 -10.94 -8.60 -7.47
N ALA A 230 -10.47 -9.73 -7.99
CA ALA A 230 -9.54 -10.58 -7.26
C ALA A 230 -8.29 -9.77 -6.82
N GLU A 231 -7.81 -8.87 -7.67
CA GLU A 231 -6.68 -7.98 -7.41
C GLU A 231 -7.00 -6.99 -6.29
N LEU A 232 -8.18 -6.34 -6.32
CA LEU A 232 -8.55 -5.40 -5.28
C LEU A 232 -8.83 -6.11 -3.94
N ALA A 233 -9.38 -7.31 -3.96
CA ALA A 233 -9.57 -8.12 -2.76
C ALA A 233 -8.23 -8.48 -2.12
N ARG A 234 -7.25 -8.92 -2.93
CA ARG A 234 -5.88 -9.18 -2.47
C ARG A 234 -5.21 -7.92 -1.95
N ALA A 235 -5.34 -6.80 -2.66
CA ALA A 235 -4.80 -5.52 -2.23
C ALA A 235 -5.31 -5.14 -0.83
N VAL A 236 -6.62 -5.23 -0.60
CA VAL A 236 -7.23 -4.96 0.72
C VAL A 236 -6.77 -5.98 1.79
N ALA A 237 -6.56 -7.24 1.42
CA ALA A 237 -6.13 -8.28 2.36
C ALA A 237 -4.66 -8.15 2.79
N HIS A 238 -3.82 -7.53 1.95
CA HIS A 238 -2.39 -7.35 2.20
C HIS A 238 -2.02 -5.93 2.66
N ASP A 239 -2.89 -4.94 2.45
CA ASP A 239 -2.68 -3.57 2.93
C ASP A 239 -2.50 -3.55 4.45
N GLU A 240 -1.43 -2.90 4.90
CA GLU A 240 -1.04 -2.78 6.30
C GLU A 240 -0.75 -4.13 7.00
N THR A 241 -0.33 -5.14 6.25
CA THR A 241 0.06 -6.44 6.79
C THR A 241 1.50 -6.80 6.44
N VAL A 242 2.05 -7.76 7.19
CA VAL A 242 3.35 -8.38 6.92
C VAL A 242 3.13 -9.77 6.37
N ARG A 243 3.72 -10.03 5.21
CA ARG A 243 3.67 -11.34 4.55
C ARG A 243 5.08 -11.89 4.43
N ARG A 244 5.31 -13.10 4.97
CA ARG A 244 6.62 -13.78 4.95
C ARG A 244 6.73 -14.89 3.91
N ASP A 245 5.59 -15.37 3.42
CA ASP A 245 5.53 -16.37 2.38
C ASP A 245 5.50 -15.69 1.01
N ALA A 246 6.57 -15.81 0.22
CA ALA A 246 6.67 -15.21 -1.11
C ALA A 246 6.08 -16.08 -2.24
N SER A 247 5.49 -17.23 -1.93
CA SER A 247 4.90 -18.15 -2.90
C SER A 247 3.64 -17.57 -3.58
N PRO A 248 3.28 -17.96 -4.81
CA PRO A 248 1.99 -17.57 -5.38
C PRO A 248 0.80 -17.97 -4.51
N GLU A 249 0.85 -19.14 -3.88
CA GLU A 249 -0.21 -19.67 -3.00
C GLU A 249 -0.44 -18.80 -1.76
N GLY A 250 0.63 -18.22 -1.21
CA GLY A 250 0.55 -17.29 -0.08
C GLY A 250 -0.14 -15.96 -0.41
N LEU A 251 -0.42 -15.65 -1.68
CA LEU A 251 -1.09 -14.41 -2.07
C LEU A 251 -2.60 -14.42 -1.76
N ASP A 252 -3.23 -15.59 -1.78
CA ASP A 252 -4.66 -15.72 -1.50
C ASP A 252 -4.95 -15.82 0.01
N MET A 253 -3.91 -15.89 0.84
CA MET A 253 -4.00 -15.82 2.30
C MET A 253 -3.68 -14.39 2.77
N PRO A 254 -4.46 -13.80 3.70
CA PRO A 254 -4.16 -12.47 4.21
C PRO A 254 -2.84 -12.48 4.98
N GLY A 255 -2.09 -11.38 4.90
CA GLY A 255 -0.87 -11.21 5.68
C GLY A 255 -1.16 -11.11 7.19
N GLU A 256 -0.11 -11.20 8.00
CA GLU A 256 -0.23 -11.05 9.44
C GLU A 256 -0.21 -9.57 9.82
N TYR A 257 -1.22 -9.12 10.56
CA TYR A 257 -1.17 -7.82 11.22
C TYR A 257 -0.21 -7.89 12.42
N ILE A 258 0.81 -7.04 12.43
CA ILE A 258 1.76 -6.95 13.54
C ILE A 258 1.55 -5.66 14.33
N GLU A 259 1.51 -5.78 15.66
CA GLU A 259 1.61 -4.63 16.55
C GLU A 259 3.07 -4.17 16.62
N GLY A 260 3.45 -3.31 15.67
CA GLY A 260 4.81 -2.75 15.57
C GLY A 260 4.81 -1.23 15.47
N GLU A 261 5.99 -0.63 15.61
CA GLU A 261 6.19 0.81 15.42
C GLU A 261 6.77 1.07 14.03
N ILE A 262 6.14 2.00 13.29
CA ILE A 262 6.68 2.54 12.04
C ILE A 262 7.91 3.34 12.40
N VAL A 263 9.03 3.11 11.72
CA VAL A 263 10.15 4.04 11.79
C VAL A 263 9.74 5.32 11.08
N GLU A 264 9.71 6.44 11.80
CA GLU A 264 9.42 7.74 11.19
C GLU A 264 10.44 8.04 10.09
N GLN A 265 9.98 8.00 8.84
CA GLN A 265 10.81 8.43 7.73
C GLN A 265 10.88 9.96 7.75
N SER A 266 12.09 10.52 7.72
CA SER A 266 12.26 11.95 7.51
C SER A 266 11.60 12.31 6.18
N ALA A 267 10.52 13.09 6.25
CA ALA A 267 9.64 13.40 5.13
C ALA A 267 10.46 13.92 3.93
N HIS A 268 10.70 13.05 2.96
CA HIS A 268 11.32 13.46 1.71
C HIS A 268 10.24 14.09 0.84
N GLN A 269 10.35 15.41 0.67
CA GLN A 269 9.66 16.19 -0.35
C GLN A 269 10.03 15.61 -1.71
N GLY A 270 9.15 14.80 -2.30
CA GLY A 270 9.49 14.07 -3.51
C GLY A 270 8.26 13.39 -4.12
N GLY A 271 7.39 14.21 -4.68
CA GLY A 271 6.23 13.80 -5.44
C GLY A 271 5.28 14.97 -5.53
N GLU A 272 5.42 15.78 -6.59
CA GLU A 272 4.39 16.71 -7.01
C GLU A 272 3.11 15.87 -7.17
N GLN A 273 2.18 16.03 -6.23
CA GLN A 273 0.94 15.27 -6.24
C GLN A 273 0.14 15.76 -7.44
N ILE A 274 -0.11 14.88 -8.40
CA ILE A 274 -1.11 15.12 -9.43
C ILE A 274 -2.44 15.28 -8.69
N THR A 275 -2.92 16.52 -8.55
CA THR A 275 -4.26 16.78 -8.06
C THR A 275 -5.26 16.15 -9.03
N VAL A 276 -6.37 15.65 -8.48
CA VAL A 276 -7.48 15.01 -9.23
C VAL A 276 -8.10 15.95 -10.29
N GLU A 277 -7.66 17.21 -10.35
CA GLU A 277 -7.99 18.18 -11.41
C GLU A 277 -7.38 17.85 -12.79
N ASN A 278 -6.33 17.02 -12.89
CA ASN A 278 -5.69 16.69 -14.17
C ASN A 278 -6.24 15.40 -14.82
N VAL A 279 -7.56 15.25 -14.85
CA VAL A 279 -8.21 14.33 -15.80
C VAL A 279 -8.32 15.10 -17.13
N PRO A 280 -7.81 14.58 -18.27
CA PRO A 280 -7.80 15.30 -19.54
C PRO A 280 -9.20 15.84 -19.91
N GLU A 281 -9.30 17.13 -20.25
CA GLU A 281 -10.54 17.80 -20.67
C GLU A 281 -11.25 17.10 -21.84
N GLU A 282 -10.54 16.31 -22.66
CA GLU A 282 -11.16 15.49 -23.71
C GLU A 282 -12.11 14.39 -23.19
N SER A 283 -12.07 14.08 -21.90
CA SER A 283 -13.03 13.20 -21.22
C SER A 283 -14.11 13.94 -20.42
N ALA A 284 -14.11 15.28 -20.44
CA ALA A 284 -15.11 16.12 -19.78
C ALA A 284 -16.45 16.21 -20.55
N GLY A 285 -16.51 15.62 -21.76
CA GLY A 285 -17.73 15.43 -22.52
C GLY A 285 -18.50 14.20 -22.06
N TRP A 286 -19.58 14.42 -21.33
CA TRP A 286 -20.54 13.40 -20.94
C TRP A 286 -21.17 12.76 -22.20
N PRO A 287 -21.05 11.45 -22.43
CA PRO A 287 -21.98 10.81 -23.35
C PRO A 287 -23.35 10.79 -22.67
N ASP A 288 -24.32 11.47 -23.28
CA ASP A 288 -25.72 11.40 -22.86
C ASP A 288 -26.15 9.94 -22.76
N ALA A 289 -26.76 9.59 -21.63
CA ALA A 289 -27.39 8.28 -21.47
C ALA A 289 -28.40 8.12 -22.61
N ALA A 290 -28.12 7.16 -23.51
CA ALA A 290 -29.00 6.84 -24.62
C ALA A 290 -30.40 6.53 -24.08
N VAL A 291 -31.32 7.46 -24.31
CA VAL A 291 -32.74 7.26 -24.05
C VAL A 291 -33.19 6.15 -25.00
N SER A 292 -33.41 4.95 -24.46
CA SER A 292 -34.08 3.87 -25.18
C SER A 292 -35.52 4.29 -25.42
N ALA A 293 -35.77 4.95 -26.55
CA ALA A 293 -37.10 5.17 -27.08
C ALA A 293 -37.71 3.82 -27.43
N ALA A 294 -38.95 3.63 -26.99
CA ALA A 294 -39.78 2.47 -27.24
C ALA A 294 -39.92 2.14 -28.73
N GLY A 295 -39.96 0.85 -29.02
CA GLY A 295 -40.44 0.24 -30.26
C GLY A 295 -41.04 -1.12 -29.95
#